data_AF-A0A5J4U508-F1
#
_entry.id   AF-A0A5J4U508-F1
#
_cell.length_a   1.000
_cell.length_b   1.000
_cell.length_c   1.000
_cell.angle_alpha   90.00
_cell.angle_beta   90.00
_cell.angle_gamma   90.00
#
_symmetry.space_group_name_H-M   'P 1'
#
loop_
_entity.id
_entity.type
_entity.pdbx_description
1 polymer ?
#
loop_
_entity_poly.entity_id
_entity_poly.type
_entity_poly.pdbx_seq_one_letter_code
_entity_poly.pdbx_strand_id
1 'polypeptide(L)'
;MESSEQTNRKSAITSTTNYNGTANIPQLANDLRSTNGDIHYSALQRLVIAIMMEPTNIEAVKQQEIIGILNNFLVSEVQQELQELSVSILGVLGAHGKHRRKRSHALASEWALIQIILSSDEVLSRQGTEALCKLIVADEQIRDAMLSRRFVDLVLETLSNHEQIKKQSSSSSSDQEDESEPIFVKVGLLSVVLKLAEEIENPIILGVLIPILEEIKKNGEKEMSKKAKTILGCLQQEGITVPSQSSDSIKDEKIRQLEETNRRLEEIIRKLDEEKEREKIEKDEQNKIKITELSDSKSKPIINNQIVSQPKSDEIPISITVPSGSFKRLKDEFTFISINRENKTFPINPTITNGIYKCDIKFNKHGQTGVGVMKSGLFIPFGKTTNKPPFCNDCVSLFESGNVWHNCNKNGGNQGFDDGDIISIQVNMDSKPRTGHCFNNN
;
A
#
# COMPACT_ATOMS: atom_id res chain seq x y z
N MET A 1 -15.90 -48.99 12.12
CA MET A 1 -14.82 -48.37 11.34
C MET A 1 -15.23 -46.93 11.08
N GLU A 2 -14.99 -46.03 12.04
CA GLU A 2 -15.17 -44.56 11.85
C GLU A 2 -14.62 -43.75 13.04
N SER A 3 -13.62 -44.27 13.74
CA SER A 3 -13.05 -43.62 14.95
C SER A 3 -11.52 -43.61 14.97
N SER A 4 -10.87 -43.86 13.82
CA SER A 4 -9.40 -43.93 13.73
C SER A 4 -8.76 -42.82 12.88
N GLU A 5 -9.54 -41.97 12.22
CA GLU A 5 -9.00 -40.95 11.31
C GLU A 5 -8.94 -39.54 11.92
N GLN A 6 -9.64 -39.29 13.02
CA GLN A 6 -9.66 -37.97 13.66
C GLN A 6 -8.58 -37.78 14.73
N THR A 7 -7.92 -38.86 15.17
CA THR A 7 -6.82 -38.83 16.14
C THR A 7 -5.45 -38.59 15.50
N ASN A 8 -5.32 -38.72 14.18
CA ASN A 8 -4.03 -38.58 13.49
C ASN A 8 -3.71 -37.14 13.02
N ARG A 9 -4.71 -36.26 12.88
CA ARG A 9 -4.50 -34.84 12.52
C ARG A 9 -4.01 -33.97 13.69
N LYS A 10 -4.32 -34.33 14.94
CA LYS A 10 -3.84 -33.61 16.14
C LYS A 10 -2.45 -34.06 16.60
N SER A 11 -2.02 -35.27 16.24
CA SER A 11 -0.72 -35.81 16.66
C SER A 11 0.45 -35.44 15.73
N ALA A 12 0.18 -34.89 14.54
CA ALA A 12 1.20 -34.39 13.62
C ALA A 12 1.62 -32.93 13.90
N ILE A 13 0.81 -32.18 14.66
CA ILE A 13 1.06 -30.75 14.96
C ILE A 13 1.96 -30.58 16.20
N THR A 14 2.22 -31.63 16.98
CA THR A 14 2.94 -31.53 18.26
C THR A 14 4.37 -32.08 18.24
N SER A 15 4.93 -32.42 17.06
CA SER A 15 6.20 -33.16 16.97
C SER A 15 7.33 -32.46 16.22
N THR A 16 7.20 -31.18 15.84
CA THR A 16 8.28 -30.47 15.10
C THR A 16 8.77 -29.17 15.74
N THR A 17 8.35 -28.84 16.97
CA THR A 17 9.00 -27.79 17.77
C THR A 17 10.32 -28.29 18.38
N ASN A 18 11.27 -28.69 17.53
CA ASN A 18 12.69 -28.69 17.86
C ASN A 18 13.29 -27.38 17.34
N TYR A 19 13.08 -26.31 18.11
CA TYR A 19 13.50 -24.93 17.82
C TYR A 19 15.02 -24.71 17.98
N ASN A 20 15.85 -25.71 17.67
CA ASN A 20 17.32 -25.66 17.81
C ASN A 20 18.09 -26.14 16.57
N GLY A 21 17.41 -26.41 15.45
CA GLY A 21 18.09 -26.74 14.20
C GLY A 21 18.33 -25.47 13.37
N THR A 22 19.58 -25.07 13.19
CA THR A 22 19.99 -24.17 12.10
C THR A 22 19.26 -24.61 10.83
N ALA A 23 18.41 -23.75 10.29
CA ALA A 23 17.58 -24.12 9.15
C ALA A 23 18.49 -24.46 7.96
N ASN A 24 18.37 -25.70 7.45
CA ASN A 24 19.11 -26.14 6.28
C ASN A 24 18.48 -25.50 5.03
N ILE A 25 19.01 -24.34 4.62
CA ILE A 25 18.51 -23.56 3.47
C ILE A 25 18.42 -24.41 2.18
N PRO A 26 19.41 -25.24 1.81
CA PRO A 26 19.27 -26.18 0.70
C PRO A 26 18.06 -27.11 0.80
N GLN A 27 17.77 -27.66 1.98
CA GLN A 27 16.59 -28.52 2.14
C GLN A 27 15.29 -27.73 1.96
N LEU A 28 15.21 -26.53 2.53
CA LEU A 28 14.03 -25.66 2.36
C LEU A 28 13.84 -25.27 0.89
N ALA A 29 14.92 -25.03 0.15
CA ALA A 29 14.86 -24.75 -1.28
C ALA A 29 14.28 -25.93 -2.06
N ASN A 30 14.64 -27.17 -1.70
CA ASN A 30 14.07 -28.37 -2.32
C ASN A 30 12.59 -28.55 -1.96
N ASP A 31 12.22 -28.31 -0.71
CA ASP A 31 10.83 -28.39 -0.25
C ASP A 31 9.94 -27.39 -1.02
N LEU A 32 10.44 -26.17 -1.27
CA LEU A 32 9.73 -25.14 -2.05
C LEU A 32 9.66 -25.44 -3.56
N ARG A 33 10.58 -26.23 -4.11
CA ARG A 33 10.53 -26.71 -5.50
C ARG A 33 9.65 -27.95 -5.68
N SER A 34 9.27 -28.59 -4.57
CA SER A 34 8.47 -29.81 -4.60
C SER A 34 7.11 -29.57 -5.24
N THR A 35 6.59 -30.58 -5.91
CA THR A 35 5.20 -30.59 -6.41
C THR A 35 4.18 -30.80 -5.28
N ASN A 36 4.63 -31.20 -4.09
CA ASN A 36 3.77 -31.33 -2.92
C ASN A 36 3.50 -29.96 -2.30
N GLY A 37 2.31 -29.39 -2.54
CA GLY A 37 1.92 -28.09 -1.99
C GLY A 37 1.83 -28.03 -0.47
N ASP A 38 1.60 -29.18 0.20
CA ASP A 38 1.37 -29.23 1.65
C ASP A 38 2.61 -28.84 2.47
N ILE A 39 3.80 -28.93 1.88
CA ILE A 39 5.06 -28.61 2.56
C ILE A 39 5.51 -27.16 2.33
N HIS A 40 4.93 -26.45 1.35
CA HIS A 40 5.36 -25.10 0.98
C HIS A 40 5.19 -24.11 2.12
N TYR A 41 4.04 -24.13 2.80
CA TYR A 41 3.76 -23.21 3.91
C TYR A 41 4.78 -23.37 5.05
N SER A 42 5.05 -24.62 5.47
CA SER A 42 6.03 -24.91 6.53
C SER A 42 7.46 -24.53 6.09
N ALA A 43 7.81 -24.77 4.83
CA ALA A 43 9.10 -24.39 4.28
C ALA A 43 9.30 -22.87 4.25
N LEU A 44 8.30 -22.09 3.82
CA LEU A 44 8.32 -20.63 3.83
C LEU A 44 8.44 -20.07 5.26
N GLN A 45 7.66 -20.60 6.21
CA GLN A 45 7.75 -20.19 7.61
C GLN A 45 9.15 -20.44 8.20
N ARG A 46 9.73 -21.62 7.95
CA ARG A 46 11.07 -21.94 8.43
C ARG A 46 12.13 -21.07 7.75
N LEU A 47 11.94 -20.75 6.47
CA LEU A 47 12.83 -19.90 5.70
C LEU A 47 12.84 -18.45 6.21
N VAL A 48 11.68 -17.86 6.53
CA VAL A 48 11.63 -16.48 7.06
C VAL A 48 12.34 -16.41 8.42
N ILE A 49 12.11 -17.38 9.30
CA ILE A 49 12.78 -17.46 10.61
C ILE A 49 14.29 -17.60 10.42
N ALA A 50 14.72 -18.48 9.51
CA ALA A 50 16.13 -18.71 9.24
C ALA A 50 16.88 -17.44 8.81
N ILE A 51 16.28 -16.67 7.90
CA ILE A 51 16.88 -15.46 7.36
C ILE A 51 16.89 -14.35 8.41
N MET A 52 15.81 -14.21 9.20
CA MET A 52 15.72 -13.18 10.24
C MET A 52 16.67 -13.42 11.42
N MET A 53 16.88 -14.68 11.80
CA MET A 53 17.66 -15.02 13.00
C MET A 53 19.16 -15.10 12.74
N GLU A 54 19.58 -15.42 11.52
CA GLU A 54 20.98 -15.71 11.20
C GLU A 54 21.35 -15.08 9.85
N PRO A 55 21.91 -13.84 9.85
CA PRO A 55 22.24 -13.12 8.62
C PRO A 55 23.22 -13.86 7.70
N THR A 56 24.03 -14.77 8.23
CA THR A 56 24.96 -15.60 7.42
C THR A 56 24.23 -16.53 6.45
N ASN A 57 22.95 -16.84 6.69
CA ASN A 57 22.11 -17.63 5.79
C ASN A 57 21.86 -16.96 4.44
N ILE A 58 22.08 -15.64 4.32
CA ILE A 58 21.92 -14.91 3.06
C ILE A 58 22.81 -15.50 1.95
N GLU A 59 24.01 -15.96 2.28
CA GLU A 59 24.89 -16.61 1.29
C GLU A 59 24.29 -17.92 0.77
N ALA A 60 23.70 -18.73 1.66
CA ALA A 60 23.01 -19.95 1.25
C ALA A 60 21.74 -19.63 0.43
N VAL A 61 21.02 -18.57 0.77
CA VAL A 61 19.87 -18.08 -0.01
C VAL A 61 20.28 -17.74 -1.45
N LYS A 62 21.39 -17.03 -1.62
CA LYS A 62 21.95 -16.69 -2.95
C LYS A 62 22.29 -17.96 -3.74
N GLN A 63 23.02 -18.89 -3.12
CA GLN A 63 23.46 -20.14 -3.75
C GLN A 63 22.29 -21.03 -4.18
N GLN A 64 21.17 -20.96 -3.48
CA GLN A 64 19.98 -21.77 -3.76
C GLN A 64 18.97 -21.08 -4.68
N GLU A 65 19.27 -19.88 -5.20
CA GLU A 65 18.37 -19.10 -6.07
C GLU A 65 16.97 -18.89 -5.47
N ILE A 66 16.90 -18.73 -4.15
CA ILE A 66 15.64 -18.66 -3.40
C ILE A 66 14.73 -17.56 -3.94
N ILE A 67 15.27 -16.41 -4.37
CA ILE A 67 14.45 -15.32 -4.94
C ILE A 67 13.67 -15.81 -6.16
N GLY A 68 14.30 -16.60 -7.04
CA GLY A 68 13.65 -17.19 -8.20
C GLY A 68 12.59 -18.23 -7.82
N ILE A 69 12.78 -18.96 -6.72
CA ILE A 69 11.78 -19.91 -6.20
C ILE A 69 10.58 -19.15 -5.63
N LEU A 70 10.82 -18.14 -4.79
CA LEU A 70 9.79 -17.29 -4.17
C LEU A 70 8.95 -16.58 -5.22
N ASN A 71 9.54 -16.22 -6.36
CA ASN A 71 8.86 -15.60 -7.49
C ASN A 71 7.64 -16.39 -7.96
N ASN A 72 7.70 -17.73 -7.93
CA ASN A 72 6.60 -18.58 -8.36
C ASN A 72 5.38 -18.49 -7.45
N PHE A 73 5.55 -17.98 -6.23
CA PHE A 73 4.48 -17.80 -5.26
C PHE A 73 3.87 -16.39 -5.29
N LEU A 74 4.31 -15.50 -6.19
CA LEU A 74 3.85 -14.11 -6.25
C LEU A 74 2.74 -13.85 -7.26
N VAL A 75 2.42 -14.82 -8.11
CA VAL A 75 1.35 -14.69 -9.12
C VAL A 75 -0.04 -14.84 -8.48
N SER A 76 -1.02 -14.15 -9.04
CA SER A 76 -2.38 -14.00 -8.50
C SER A 76 -3.11 -15.33 -8.20
N GLU A 77 -2.76 -16.43 -8.87
CA GLU A 77 -3.41 -17.75 -8.72
C GLU A 77 -2.96 -18.55 -7.48
N VAL A 78 -1.90 -18.12 -6.81
CA VAL A 78 -1.34 -18.80 -5.62
C VAL A 78 -2.13 -18.44 -4.35
N GLN A 79 -2.15 -19.35 -3.37
CA GLN A 79 -2.78 -19.09 -2.07
C GLN A 79 -2.21 -17.83 -1.41
N GLN A 80 -3.10 -16.97 -0.91
CA GLN A 80 -2.76 -15.66 -0.35
C GLN A 80 -1.72 -15.76 0.77
N GLU A 81 -1.80 -16.78 1.63
CA GLU A 81 -0.87 -16.97 2.73
C GLU A 81 0.56 -17.29 2.25
N LEU A 82 0.70 -18.02 1.14
CA LEU A 82 1.99 -18.32 0.52
C LEU A 82 2.56 -17.08 -0.18
N GLN A 83 1.70 -16.28 -0.82
CA GLN A 83 2.06 -14.98 -1.38
C GLN A 83 2.58 -14.05 -0.28
N GLU A 84 1.83 -13.87 0.81
CA GLU A 84 2.19 -12.99 1.92
C GLU A 84 3.51 -13.38 2.59
N LEU A 85 3.73 -14.69 2.81
CA LEU A 85 5.01 -15.19 3.33
C LEU A 85 6.16 -14.95 2.34
N SER A 86 5.93 -15.17 1.04
CA SER A 86 6.96 -14.96 0.01
C SER A 86 7.33 -13.49 -0.13
N VAL A 87 6.34 -12.58 -0.15
CA VAL A 87 6.56 -11.13 -0.11
C VAL A 87 7.32 -10.71 1.14
N SER A 88 6.98 -11.29 2.30
CA SER A 88 7.66 -10.99 3.56
C SER A 88 9.12 -11.42 3.53
N ILE A 89 9.43 -12.62 3.02
CA ILE A 89 10.81 -13.11 2.87
C ILE A 89 11.58 -12.22 1.89
N LEU A 90 11.01 -11.88 0.74
CA LEU A 90 11.64 -10.97 -0.23
C LEU A 90 11.87 -9.58 0.36
N GLY A 91 10.93 -9.06 1.15
CA GLY A 91 11.08 -7.78 1.86
C GLY A 91 12.22 -7.80 2.86
N VAL A 92 12.36 -8.89 3.63
CA VAL A 92 13.49 -9.10 4.55
C VAL A 92 14.80 -9.19 3.78
N LEU A 93 14.86 -9.97 2.68
CA LEU A 93 16.04 -10.06 1.83
C LEU A 93 16.44 -8.72 1.22
N GLY A 94 15.45 -7.94 0.77
CA GLY A 94 15.65 -6.56 0.30
C GLY A 94 16.29 -5.71 1.40
N ALA A 95 15.71 -5.69 2.60
CA ALA A 95 16.23 -4.91 3.73
C ALA A 95 17.63 -5.32 4.22
N HIS A 96 18.02 -6.59 4.01
CA HIS A 96 19.37 -7.06 4.28
C HIS A 96 20.38 -6.67 3.19
N GLY A 97 19.91 -6.30 2.00
CA GLY A 97 20.74 -5.65 0.99
C GLY A 97 21.30 -4.35 1.55
N LYS A 98 22.63 -4.18 1.53
CA LYS A 98 23.22 -2.89 1.88
C LYS A 98 22.78 -1.88 0.81
N HIS A 99 21.84 -1.01 1.17
CA HIS A 99 21.40 0.07 0.29
C HIS A 99 22.26 1.32 0.51
N ARG A 100 22.60 2.02 -0.57
CA ARG A 100 23.20 3.36 -0.49
C ARG A 100 22.17 4.40 -0.05
N ARG A 101 20.90 4.23 -0.47
CA ARG A 101 19.77 5.08 -0.06
C ARG A 101 18.68 4.25 0.62
N LYS A 102 18.33 4.58 1.87
CA LYS A 102 17.21 3.95 2.60
C LYS A 102 15.88 4.42 1.99
N ARG A 103 15.27 3.60 1.14
CA ARG A 103 13.94 3.87 0.60
C ARG A 103 12.90 3.02 1.32
N SER A 104 12.12 3.64 2.22
CA SER A 104 11.03 2.97 2.92
C SER A 104 9.80 2.89 2.01
N HIS A 105 9.42 1.68 1.62
CA HIS A 105 8.22 1.43 0.81
C HIS A 105 7.35 0.37 1.48
N ALA A 106 6.03 0.44 1.21
CA ALA A 106 5.09 -0.57 1.68
C ALA A 106 5.46 -1.96 1.11
N LEU A 107 5.19 -3.02 1.87
CA LEU A 107 5.42 -4.40 1.49
C LEU A 107 4.42 -4.81 0.39
N ALA A 108 4.77 -4.55 -0.86
CA ALA A 108 4.15 -5.15 -2.05
C ALA A 108 5.20 -5.99 -2.77
N SER A 109 4.78 -7.06 -3.45
CA SER A 109 5.66 -8.03 -4.11
C SER A 109 6.62 -7.36 -5.10
N GLU A 110 6.13 -6.40 -5.87
CA GLU A 110 6.93 -5.69 -6.88
C GLU A 110 7.96 -4.77 -6.22
N TRP A 111 7.59 -4.11 -5.13
CA TRP A 111 8.50 -3.24 -4.38
C TRP A 111 9.56 -4.03 -3.60
N ALA A 112 9.24 -5.22 -3.11
CA ALA A 112 10.21 -6.11 -2.48
C ALA A 112 11.32 -6.52 -3.47
N LEU A 113 10.93 -6.89 -4.69
CA LEU A 113 11.89 -7.19 -5.76
C LEU A 113 12.68 -5.96 -6.23
N ILE A 114 12.03 -4.79 -6.32
CA ILE A 114 12.74 -3.52 -6.60
C ILE A 114 13.81 -3.25 -5.52
N GLN A 115 13.51 -3.45 -4.23
CA GLN A 115 14.52 -3.27 -3.18
C GLN A 115 15.70 -4.24 -3.34
N ILE A 116 15.43 -5.48 -3.72
CA ILE A 116 16.47 -6.47 -4.02
C ILE A 116 17.31 -6.01 -5.23
N ILE A 117 16.70 -5.49 -6.30
CA ILE A 117 17.41 -4.92 -7.47
C ILE A 117 18.33 -3.78 -7.06
N LEU A 118 17.88 -2.91 -6.14
CA LEU A 118 18.64 -1.78 -5.60
C LEU A 118 19.69 -2.17 -4.54
N SER A 119 19.87 -3.46 -4.26
CA SER A 119 20.92 -3.94 -3.36
C SER A 119 22.31 -3.66 -3.93
N SER A 120 23.29 -3.33 -3.08
CA SER A 120 24.70 -3.28 -3.50
C SER A 120 25.32 -4.65 -3.76
N ASP A 121 24.57 -5.73 -3.50
CA ASP A 121 24.99 -7.10 -3.80
C ASP A 121 24.60 -7.47 -5.24
N GLU A 122 25.60 -7.70 -6.08
CA GLU A 122 25.39 -7.96 -7.51
C GLU A 122 24.56 -9.23 -7.77
N VAL A 123 24.75 -10.29 -6.97
CA VAL A 123 24.03 -11.55 -7.15
C VAL A 123 22.56 -11.37 -6.81
N LEU A 124 22.25 -10.76 -5.67
CA LEU A 124 20.87 -10.46 -5.29
C LEU A 124 20.22 -9.50 -6.29
N SER A 125 20.92 -8.45 -6.71
CA SER A 125 20.41 -7.47 -7.69
C SER A 125 20.03 -8.14 -9.02
N ARG A 126 20.87 -9.06 -9.51
CA ARG A 126 20.60 -9.84 -10.73
C ARG A 126 19.44 -10.82 -10.54
N GLN A 127 19.39 -11.55 -9.42
CA GLN A 127 18.27 -12.47 -9.14
C GLN A 127 16.94 -11.72 -9.00
N GLY A 128 16.93 -10.56 -8.34
CA GLY A 128 15.75 -9.69 -8.25
C GLY A 128 15.29 -9.18 -9.62
N THR A 129 16.26 -8.81 -10.49
CA THR A 129 15.97 -8.37 -11.87
C THR A 129 15.31 -9.50 -12.66
N GLU A 130 15.87 -10.71 -12.61
CA GLU A 130 15.35 -11.86 -13.33
C GLU A 130 13.94 -12.24 -12.84
N ALA A 131 13.74 -12.27 -11.52
CA ALA A 131 12.46 -12.57 -10.89
C ALA A 131 11.37 -11.58 -11.32
N LEU A 132 11.65 -10.28 -11.23
CA LEU A 132 10.69 -9.24 -11.63
C LEU A 132 10.38 -9.28 -13.13
N CYS A 133 11.39 -9.49 -13.98
CA CYS A 133 11.18 -9.66 -15.42
C CYS A 133 10.27 -10.87 -15.74
N LYS A 134 10.41 -11.99 -15.01
CA LYS A 134 9.52 -13.15 -15.17
C LYS A 134 8.10 -12.82 -14.74
N LEU A 135 7.91 -12.07 -13.65
CA LEU A 135 6.58 -11.70 -13.18
C LEU A 135 5.85 -10.74 -14.11
N ILE A 136 6.56 -9.79 -14.74
CA ILE A 136 5.95 -8.88 -15.72
C ILE A 136 5.28 -9.65 -16.88
N VAL A 137 5.88 -10.77 -17.28
CA VAL A 137 5.30 -11.66 -18.31
C VAL A 137 4.13 -12.45 -17.73
N ALA A 138 4.27 -12.95 -16.50
CA ALA A 138 3.33 -13.89 -15.90
C ALA A 138 2.04 -13.25 -15.35
N ASP A 139 2.10 -12.00 -14.86
CA ASP A 139 0.99 -11.38 -14.13
C ASP A 139 0.73 -9.94 -14.60
N GLU A 140 -0.50 -9.70 -15.05
CA GLU A 140 -0.96 -8.39 -15.56
C GLU A 140 -1.02 -7.31 -14.48
N GLN A 141 -1.43 -7.65 -13.26
CA GLN A 141 -1.52 -6.67 -12.16
C GLN A 141 -0.13 -6.17 -11.78
N ILE A 142 0.86 -7.06 -11.76
CA ILE A 142 2.27 -6.70 -11.52
C ILE A 142 2.80 -5.82 -12.65
N ARG A 143 2.48 -6.17 -13.90
CA ARG A 143 2.86 -5.36 -15.08
C ARG A 143 2.28 -3.94 -15.00
N ASP A 144 1.01 -3.80 -14.65
CA ASP A 144 0.34 -2.51 -14.45
C ASP A 144 0.94 -1.72 -13.27
N ALA A 145 1.26 -2.39 -12.17
CA ALA A 145 1.92 -1.76 -11.02
C ALA A 145 3.31 -1.19 -11.40
N MET A 146 4.03 -1.87 -12.29
CA MET A 146 5.32 -1.42 -12.83
C MET A 146 5.21 -0.30 -13.85
N LEU A 147 4.02 -0.04 -14.41
CA LEU A 147 3.74 1.18 -15.17
C LEU A 147 3.41 2.39 -14.30
N SER A 148 3.40 2.24 -12.97
CA SER A 148 3.14 3.35 -12.08
C SER A 148 4.19 4.46 -12.21
N ARG A 149 3.73 5.70 -12.12
CA ARG A 149 4.61 6.89 -12.11
C ARG A 149 5.73 6.76 -11.08
N ARG A 150 5.48 6.09 -9.95
CA ARG A 150 6.47 5.86 -8.89
C ARG A 150 7.66 5.02 -9.35
N PHE A 151 7.42 3.94 -10.11
CA PHE A 151 8.51 3.13 -10.66
C PHE A 151 9.30 3.93 -11.71
N VAL A 152 8.60 4.66 -12.58
CA VAL A 152 9.26 5.45 -13.64
C VAL A 152 10.10 6.58 -13.06
N ASP A 153 9.60 7.28 -12.04
CA ASP A 153 10.35 8.31 -11.31
C ASP A 153 11.60 7.72 -10.61
N LEU A 154 11.48 6.51 -10.04
CA LEU A 154 12.61 5.78 -9.44
C LEU A 154 13.70 5.46 -10.47
N VAL A 155 13.31 5.00 -11.66
CA VAL A 155 14.23 4.72 -12.77
C VAL A 155 14.92 6.01 -13.20
N LEU A 156 14.19 7.10 -13.40
CA LEU A 156 14.76 8.41 -13.73
C LEU A 156 15.80 8.84 -12.69
N GLU A 157 15.45 8.84 -11.41
CA GLU A 157 16.35 9.25 -10.32
C GLU A 157 17.64 8.41 -10.31
N THR A 158 17.51 7.10 -10.51
CA THR A 158 18.66 6.18 -10.46
C THR A 158 19.58 6.34 -11.67
N LEU A 159 19.03 6.67 -12.84
CA LEU A 159 19.78 6.87 -14.08
C LEU A 159 20.38 8.28 -14.20
N SER A 160 19.69 9.31 -13.69
CA SER A 160 20.13 10.72 -13.73
C SER A 160 21.36 11.04 -12.88
N ASN A 161 21.75 10.17 -11.94
CA ASN A 161 23.00 10.30 -11.16
C ASN A 161 24.28 10.13 -12.01
N HIS A 162 24.20 10.19 -13.35
CA HIS A 162 25.34 10.09 -14.26
C HIS A 162 26.08 11.45 -14.43
N GLU A 163 25.43 12.59 -14.21
CA GLU A 163 25.97 13.89 -14.64
C GLU A 163 26.91 14.62 -13.67
N GLN A 164 26.93 14.35 -12.36
CA GLN A 164 27.80 15.12 -11.45
C GLN A 164 29.27 14.69 -11.44
N ILE A 165 29.62 13.50 -11.95
CA ILE A 165 30.97 12.95 -11.78
C ILE A 165 31.97 13.43 -12.85
N LYS A 166 31.53 14.04 -13.96
CA LYS A 166 32.46 14.49 -15.03
C LYS A 166 32.72 16.00 -15.12
N LYS A 167 32.08 16.85 -14.30
CA LYS A 167 32.22 18.31 -14.43
C LYS A 167 32.74 19.09 -13.22
N GLN A 168 33.03 18.45 -12.09
CA GLN A 168 33.61 19.17 -10.93
C GLN A 168 34.77 18.42 -10.29
N SER A 169 35.82 18.18 -11.08
CA SER A 169 37.16 18.02 -10.53
C SER A 169 37.77 19.41 -10.29
N SER A 170 37.28 20.10 -9.28
CA SER A 170 38.00 21.21 -8.63
C SER A 170 37.38 21.57 -7.27
N SER A 171 38.22 21.46 -6.23
CA SER A 171 38.15 22.02 -4.87
C SER A 171 37.30 21.34 -3.76
N SER A 172 38.05 20.67 -2.88
CA SER A 172 38.03 20.66 -1.40
C SER A 172 36.86 20.09 -0.58
N SER A 173 37.19 18.98 0.11
CA SER A 173 36.87 18.58 1.49
C SER A 173 35.41 18.50 1.96
N SER A 174 34.86 17.29 1.99
CA SER A 174 34.48 16.57 3.22
C SER A 174 33.93 15.18 2.82
N ASP A 175 34.23 14.17 3.63
CA ASP A 175 33.97 12.76 3.38
C ASP A 175 32.47 12.43 3.27
N GLN A 176 31.87 12.59 2.08
CA GLN A 176 30.78 11.76 1.56
C GLN A 176 30.92 11.71 0.03
N GLU A 177 31.64 10.71 -0.46
CA GLU A 177 31.50 10.30 -1.87
C GLU A 177 30.06 9.78 -2.03
N ASP A 178 29.18 10.61 -2.59
CA ASP A 178 27.91 10.17 -3.19
C ASP A 178 28.29 9.33 -4.43
N GLU A 179 28.83 8.13 -4.21
CA GLU A 179 29.20 7.20 -5.26
C GLU A 179 27.91 6.83 -6.02
N SER A 180 27.87 7.16 -7.31
CA SER A 180 26.74 6.83 -8.19
C SER A 180 26.35 5.35 -8.09
N GLU A 181 25.06 5.05 -8.21
CA GLU A 181 24.55 3.69 -8.13
C GLU A 181 25.33 2.72 -9.04
N PRO A 182 25.63 1.50 -8.56
CA PRO A 182 26.39 0.53 -9.32
C PRO A 182 25.77 0.24 -10.69
N ILE A 183 26.62 -0.01 -11.67
CA ILE A 183 26.20 -0.23 -13.07
C ILE A 183 25.22 -1.40 -13.17
N PHE A 184 25.46 -2.48 -12.43
CA PHE A 184 24.58 -3.65 -12.44
C PHE A 184 23.15 -3.32 -11.97
N VAL A 185 22.97 -2.38 -11.03
CA VAL A 185 21.65 -1.90 -10.60
C VAL A 185 20.96 -1.13 -11.72
N LYS A 186 21.69 -0.20 -12.36
CA LYS A 186 21.17 0.60 -13.50
C LYS A 186 20.78 -0.30 -14.69
N VAL A 187 21.64 -1.27 -15.00
CA VAL A 187 21.39 -2.31 -16.01
C VAL A 187 20.18 -3.17 -15.63
N GLY A 188 20.03 -3.53 -14.34
CA GLY A 188 18.88 -4.26 -13.82
C GLY A 188 17.57 -3.51 -14.07
N LEU A 189 17.50 -2.25 -13.64
CA LEU A 189 16.33 -1.39 -13.88
C LEU A 189 16.03 -1.18 -15.37
N LEU A 190 17.05 -0.97 -16.21
CA LEU A 190 16.86 -0.89 -17.67
C LEU A 190 16.35 -2.22 -18.24
N SER A 191 16.67 -3.37 -17.64
CA SER A 191 16.13 -4.67 -18.07
C SER A 191 14.64 -4.78 -17.78
N VAL A 192 14.22 -4.30 -16.61
CA VAL A 192 12.80 -4.24 -16.23
C VAL A 192 12.03 -3.31 -17.16
N VAL A 193 12.55 -2.12 -17.45
CA VAL A 193 11.94 -1.16 -18.39
C VAL A 193 11.84 -1.75 -19.80
N LEU A 194 12.91 -2.41 -20.28
CA LEU A 194 12.87 -3.10 -21.56
C LEU A 194 11.77 -4.16 -21.58
N LYS A 195 11.66 -4.94 -20.51
CA LYS A 195 10.63 -5.98 -20.42
C LYS A 195 9.22 -5.41 -20.48
N LEU A 196 8.97 -4.30 -19.80
CA LEU A 196 7.69 -3.58 -19.90
C LEU A 196 7.42 -3.09 -21.32
N ALA A 197 8.43 -2.54 -22.01
CA ALA A 197 8.29 -2.06 -23.38
C ALA A 197 8.06 -3.19 -24.41
N GLU A 198 8.47 -4.42 -24.11
CA GLU A 198 8.24 -5.60 -24.96
C GLU A 198 6.84 -6.21 -24.77
N GLU A 199 6.29 -6.17 -23.54
CA GLU A 199 5.07 -6.91 -23.18
C GLU A 199 3.79 -6.06 -23.25
N ILE A 200 3.90 -4.73 -23.34
CA ILE A 200 2.76 -3.81 -23.24
C ILE A 200 2.47 -3.15 -24.58
N GLU A 201 1.20 -3.17 -24.98
CA GLU A 201 0.71 -2.37 -26.10
C GLU A 201 0.71 -0.87 -25.71
N ASN A 202 1.38 -0.03 -26.50
CA ASN A 202 1.44 1.41 -26.32
C ASN A 202 1.97 1.90 -24.95
N PRO A 203 3.26 1.71 -24.64
CA PRO A 203 3.88 2.06 -23.34
C PRO A 203 4.19 3.57 -23.20
N ILE A 204 3.21 4.46 -23.41
CA ILE A 204 3.36 5.94 -23.42
C ILE A 204 4.08 6.45 -22.17
N ILE A 205 3.78 5.86 -21.01
CA ILE A 205 4.33 6.29 -19.72
C ILE A 205 5.87 6.18 -19.71
N LEU A 206 6.44 5.20 -20.41
CA LEU A 206 7.90 5.04 -20.53
C LEU A 206 8.54 6.11 -21.42
N GLY A 207 7.76 6.85 -22.21
CA GLY A 207 8.23 7.95 -23.07
C GLY A 207 8.95 9.07 -22.30
N VAL A 208 8.66 9.25 -21.01
CA VAL A 208 9.37 10.21 -20.15
C VAL A 208 10.85 9.84 -19.95
N LEU A 209 11.22 8.57 -20.16
CA LEU A 209 12.60 8.09 -20.05
C LEU A 209 13.44 8.43 -21.29
N ILE A 210 12.84 8.81 -22.41
CA ILE A 210 13.55 9.01 -23.68
C ILE A 210 14.75 9.98 -23.56
N PRO A 211 14.65 11.13 -22.88
CA PRO A 211 15.79 12.05 -22.75
C PRO A 211 17.01 11.39 -22.08
N ILE A 212 16.82 10.69 -20.97
CA ILE A 212 17.91 10.02 -20.25
C ILE A 212 18.41 8.78 -21.00
N LEU A 213 17.54 8.07 -21.74
CA LEU A 213 17.93 6.94 -22.58
C LEU A 213 18.79 7.39 -23.77
N GLU A 214 18.50 8.53 -24.39
CA GLU A 214 19.34 9.10 -25.45
C GLU A 214 20.71 9.56 -24.92
N GLU A 215 20.76 10.05 -23.67
CA GLU A 215 22.03 10.35 -23.00
C GLU A 215 22.85 9.07 -22.74
N ILE A 216 22.24 8.05 -22.14
CA ILE A 216 22.88 6.75 -21.87
C ILE A 216 23.32 6.07 -23.16
N LYS A 217 22.54 6.18 -24.24
CA LYS A 217 22.91 5.67 -25.57
C LYS A 217 24.21 6.28 -26.10
N LYS A 218 24.46 7.57 -25.81
CA LYS A 218 25.66 8.31 -26.23
C LYS A 218 26.85 8.09 -25.28
N ASN A 219 26.60 8.16 -23.98
CA ASN A 219 27.64 8.32 -22.96
C ASN A 219 27.75 7.14 -21.98
N GLY A 220 26.76 6.26 -21.95
CA GLY A 220 26.67 5.14 -21.02
C GLY A 220 27.57 3.97 -21.37
N GLU A 221 27.78 3.10 -20.39
CA GLU A 221 28.59 1.90 -20.54
C GLU A 221 27.99 0.91 -21.54
N LYS A 222 28.81 -0.02 -22.06
CA LYS A 222 28.46 -0.91 -23.18
C LYS A 222 27.11 -1.61 -23.01
N GLU A 223 26.86 -2.16 -21.83
CA GLU A 223 25.62 -2.88 -21.53
C GLU A 223 24.42 -1.93 -21.39
N MET A 224 24.58 -0.83 -20.64
CA MET A 224 23.54 0.20 -20.50
C MET A 224 23.17 0.83 -21.84
N SER A 225 24.16 1.18 -22.66
CA SER A 225 23.98 1.75 -24.01
C SER A 225 23.23 0.76 -24.91
N LYS A 226 23.53 -0.55 -24.84
CA LYS A 226 22.81 -1.57 -25.60
C LYS A 226 21.33 -1.65 -25.18
N LYS A 227 21.05 -1.68 -23.87
CA LYS A 227 19.67 -1.71 -23.36
C LYS A 227 18.91 -0.43 -23.71
N ALA A 228 19.52 0.74 -23.53
CA ALA A 228 18.92 2.01 -23.89
C ALA A 228 18.57 2.10 -25.39
N LYS A 229 19.46 1.65 -26.28
CA LYS A 229 19.18 1.55 -27.73
C LYS A 229 17.99 0.65 -28.04
N THR A 230 17.89 -0.48 -27.33
CA THR A 230 16.81 -1.45 -27.54
C THR A 230 15.47 -0.86 -27.09
N ILE A 231 15.43 -0.27 -25.88
CA ILE A 231 14.23 0.40 -25.35
C ILE A 231 13.77 1.52 -26.29
N LEU A 232 14.70 2.38 -26.74
CA LEU A 232 14.38 3.45 -27.69
C LEU A 232 13.79 2.90 -29.00
N GLY A 233 14.29 1.75 -29.47
CA GLY A 233 13.73 1.05 -30.63
C GLY A 233 12.29 0.58 -30.40
N CYS A 234 12.00 -0.04 -29.25
CA CYS A 234 10.63 -0.45 -28.89
C CYS A 234 9.68 0.75 -28.84
N LEU A 235 10.08 1.84 -28.16
CA LEU A 235 9.27 3.05 -28.05
C LEU A 235 9.02 3.70 -29.42
N GLN A 236 10.03 3.72 -30.30
CA GLN A 236 9.90 4.24 -31.66
C GLN A 236 8.94 3.43 -32.53
N GLN A 237 8.94 2.10 -32.40
CA GLN A 237 8.00 1.21 -33.10
C GLN A 237 6.55 1.52 -32.72
N GLU A 238 6.34 1.87 -31.45
CA GLU A 238 5.04 2.30 -30.90
C GLU A 238 4.70 3.78 -31.20
N GLY A 239 5.54 4.48 -31.98
CA GLY A 239 5.32 5.89 -32.34
C GLY A 239 5.70 6.91 -31.24
N ILE A 240 6.32 6.46 -30.15
CA ILE A 240 6.73 7.29 -29.01
C ILE A 240 8.15 7.82 -29.26
N THR A 241 8.27 9.08 -29.67
CA THR A 241 9.55 9.72 -30.02
C THR A 241 9.80 11.01 -29.21
N VAL A 242 11.06 11.47 -29.16
CA VAL A 242 11.39 12.80 -28.60
C VAL A 242 10.62 13.86 -29.39
N PRO A 243 9.99 14.85 -28.74
CA PRO A 243 9.51 16.02 -29.45
C PRO A 243 10.69 16.74 -30.11
N SER A 244 10.82 16.57 -31.43
CA SER A 244 11.60 17.45 -32.28
C SER A 244 11.13 18.88 -32.03
N GLN A 245 12.03 19.77 -31.64
CA GLN A 245 11.75 21.21 -31.56
C GLN A 245 11.52 21.76 -32.97
N SER A 246 10.31 21.60 -33.55
CA SER A 246 9.76 22.52 -34.55
C SER A 246 8.30 22.21 -34.95
N SER A 247 7.54 23.31 -35.02
CA SER A 247 6.32 23.57 -35.82
C SER A 247 4.97 23.02 -35.36
N ASP A 248 3.95 23.84 -35.54
CA ASP A 248 2.60 23.79 -34.96
C ASP A 248 1.78 22.51 -35.18
N SER A 249 2.24 21.59 -36.03
CA SER A 249 1.62 20.26 -36.22
C SER A 249 1.54 19.40 -34.95
N ILE A 250 2.43 19.62 -33.97
CA ILE A 250 2.46 18.88 -32.70
C ILE A 250 1.35 19.35 -31.74
N LYS A 251 0.98 20.64 -31.79
CA LYS A 251 -0.16 21.12 -30.99
C LYS A 251 -1.45 20.48 -31.49
N ASP A 252 -1.59 20.35 -32.81
CA ASP A 252 -2.76 19.72 -33.44
C ASP A 252 -2.80 18.21 -33.22
N GLU A 253 -1.65 17.52 -33.17
CA GLU A 253 -1.55 16.12 -32.78
C GLU A 253 -1.85 15.91 -31.28
N LYS A 254 -1.33 16.78 -30.41
CA LYS A 254 -1.60 16.73 -28.97
C LYS A 254 -3.06 17.04 -28.65
N ILE A 255 -3.68 17.94 -29.41
CA ILE A 255 -5.12 18.22 -29.34
C ILE A 255 -5.90 16.97 -29.79
N ARG A 256 -5.54 16.34 -30.92
CA ARG A 256 -6.14 15.07 -31.36
C ARG A 256 -6.02 13.95 -30.32
N GLN A 257 -4.86 13.82 -29.69
CA GLN A 257 -4.63 12.80 -28.66
C GLN A 257 -5.40 13.07 -27.38
N LEU A 258 -5.52 14.34 -26.97
CA LEU A 258 -6.35 14.74 -25.83
C LEU A 258 -7.84 14.54 -26.13
N GLU A 259 -8.29 14.84 -27.34
CA GLU A 259 -9.67 14.60 -27.79
C GLU A 259 -10.00 13.11 -27.82
N GLU A 260 -9.11 12.27 -28.34
CA GLU A 260 -9.28 10.81 -28.35
C GLU A 260 -9.27 10.22 -26.93
N THR A 261 -8.40 10.72 -26.04
CA THR A 261 -8.37 10.28 -24.63
C THR A 261 -9.63 10.73 -23.90
N ASN A 262 -10.09 11.96 -24.11
CA ASN A 262 -11.35 12.45 -23.54
C ASN A 262 -12.55 11.65 -24.06
N ARG A 263 -12.58 11.31 -25.36
CA ARG A 263 -13.63 10.47 -25.94
C ARG A 263 -13.70 9.08 -25.29
N ARG A 264 -12.54 8.46 -25.03
CA ARG A 264 -12.47 7.17 -24.31
C ARG A 264 -12.91 7.30 -22.86
N LEU A 265 -12.51 8.37 -22.17
CA LEU A 265 -12.94 8.64 -20.80
C LEU A 265 -14.44 8.89 -20.72
N GLU A 266 -15.03 9.62 -21.66
CA GLU A 266 -16.48 9.83 -21.77
C GLU A 266 -17.23 8.51 -22.00
N GLU A 267 -16.68 7.60 -22.80
CA GLU A 267 -17.27 6.28 -23.01
C GLU A 267 -17.18 5.38 -21.76
N ILE A 268 -16.08 5.45 -21.01
CA ILE A 268 -15.93 4.78 -19.71
C ILE A 268 -16.93 5.35 -18.70
N ILE A 269 -17.07 6.68 -18.62
CA ILE A 269 -18.05 7.34 -17.75
C ILE A 269 -19.45 6.90 -18.12
N ARG A 270 -19.80 6.87 -19.41
CA ARG A 270 -21.11 6.39 -19.87
C ARG A 270 -21.37 4.94 -19.47
N LYS A 271 -20.39 4.04 -19.61
CA LYS A 271 -20.51 2.64 -19.18
C LYS A 271 -20.67 2.53 -17.66
N LEU A 272 -19.92 3.31 -16.89
CA LEU A 272 -20.04 3.38 -15.42
C LEU A 272 -21.41 3.91 -14.98
N ASP A 273 -21.95 4.92 -15.66
CA ASP A 273 -23.28 5.46 -15.36
C ASP A 273 -24.38 4.44 -15.73
N GLU A 274 -24.24 3.74 -16.85
CA GLU A 274 -25.15 2.63 -17.22
C GLU A 274 -25.09 1.47 -16.22
N GLU A 275 -23.91 1.13 -15.71
CA GLU A 275 -23.72 0.09 -14.70
C GLU A 275 -24.30 0.52 -13.35
N LYS A 276 -24.09 1.78 -12.97
CA LYS A 276 -24.64 2.36 -11.74
C LYS A 276 -26.17 2.43 -11.76
N GLU A 277 -26.78 2.72 -12.91
CA GLU A 277 -28.24 2.64 -13.04
C GLU A 277 -28.75 1.19 -13.11
N ARG A 278 -28.02 0.24 -13.71
CA ARG A 278 -28.35 -1.19 -13.59
C ARG A 278 -28.32 -1.67 -12.14
N GLU A 279 -27.28 -1.32 -11.38
CA GLU A 279 -27.19 -1.67 -9.95
C GLU A 279 -28.32 -1.06 -9.13
N LYS A 280 -28.76 0.15 -9.48
CA LYS A 280 -29.87 0.82 -8.79
C LYS A 280 -31.20 0.15 -9.11
N ILE A 281 -31.44 -0.21 -10.36
CA ILE A 281 -32.61 -1.00 -10.79
C ILE A 281 -32.61 -2.36 -10.08
N GLU A 282 -31.46 -3.04 -10.01
CA GLU A 282 -31.34 -4.33 -9.34
C GLU A 282 -31.55 -4.21 -7.82
N LYS A 283 -31.03 -3.16 -7.18
CA LYS A 283 -31.32 -2.86 -5.77
C LYS A 283 -32.79 -2.53 -5.54
N ASP A 284 -33.44 -1.80 -6.44
CA ASP A 284 -34.85 -1.46 -6.33
C ASP A 284 -35.75 -2.69 -6.57
N GLU A 285 -35.38 -3.60 -7.47
CA GLU A 285 -36.04 -4.90 -7.64
C GLU A 285 -35.84 -5.82 -6.44
N GLN A 286 -34.62 -5.93 -5.92
CA GLN A 286 -34.35 -6.69 -4.69
C GLN A 286 -35.10 -6.11 -3.48
N ASN A 287 -35.24 -4.78 -3.39
CA ASN A 287 -36.03 -4.13 -2.35
C ASN A 287 -37.54 -4.38 -2.55
N LYS A 288 -38.05 -4.39 -3.79
CA LYS A 288 -39.44 -4.78 -4.08
C LYS A 288 -39.73 -6.24 -3.73
N ILE A 289 -38.82 -7.16 -4.05
CA ILE A 289 -38.96 -8.58 -3.71
C ILE A 289 -39.00 -8.74 -2.18
N LYS A 290 -38.08 -8.08 -1.45
CA LYS A 290 -38.10 -8.07 0.03
C LYS A 290 -39.39 -7.49 0.60
N ILE A 291 -39.91 -6.40 0.04
CA ILE A 291 -41.16 -5.77 0.50
C ILE A 291 -42.37 -6.70 0.25
N THR A 292 -42.37 -7.45 -0.85
CA THR A 292 -43.45 -8.40 -1.20
C THR A 292 -43.41 -9.65 -0.31
N GLU A 293 -42.21 -10.17 -0.02
CA GLU A 293 -42.02 -11.28 0.95
C GLU A 293 -42.39 -10.88 2.39
N LEU A 294 -42.21 -9.60 2.75
CA LEU A 294 -42.62 -9.04 4.05
C LEU A 294 -44.13 -8.78 4.17
N SER A 295 -44.86 -8.62 3.06
CA SER A 295 -46.32 -8.45 3.08
C SER A 295 -47.08 -9.79 3.14
N ASP A 296 -46.53 -10.86 2.59
CA ASP A 296 -47.17 -12.19 2.59
C ASP A 296 -46.99 -12.97 3.91
N SER A 297 -46.09 -12.51 4.78
CA SER A 297 -45.77 -13.16 6.06
C SER A 297 -46.49 -12.58 7.29
N LYS A 298 -47.43 -11.64 7.12
CA LYS A 298 -48.34 -11.20 8.21
C LYS A 298 -49.54 -12.13 8.37
N SER A 299 -49.29 -13.38 8.74
CA SER A 299 -50.28 -14.15 9.51
C SER A 299 -49.60 -15.01 10.58
N LYS A 300 -49.87 -14.60 11.83
CA LYS A 300 -49.64 -15.26 13.14
C LYS A 300 -48.37 -14.85 13.92
N PRO A 301 -48.51 -14.65 15.26
CA PRO A 301 -47.51 -13.99 16.08
C PRO A 301 -46.55 -15.00 16.70
N ILE A 302 -45.25 -14.78 16.60
CA ILE A 302 -44.28 -15.43 17.48
C ILE A 302 -43.24 -14.39 17.93
N ILE A 303 -43.21 -14.24 19.24
CA ILE A 303 -42.32 -13.46 20.07
C ILE A 303 -40.87 -13.84 19.78
N ASN A 304 -40.02 -12.86 19.45
CA ASN A 304 -38.63 -12.88 19.89
C ASN A 304 -38.06 -11.46 19.97
N ASN A 305 -37.57 -11.13 21.16
CA ASN A 305 -37.06 -9.82 21.53
C ASN A 305 -35.77 -9.51 20.77
N GLN A 306 -35.77 -8.46 19.95
CA GLN A 306 -34.58 -7.68 19.64
C GLN A 306 -34.87 -6.23 20.05
N ILE A 307 -34.33 -5.86 21.21
CA ILE A 307 -34.32 -4.49 21.68
C ILE A 307 -33.30 -3.74 20.81
N VAL A 308 -33.76 -3.22 19.67
CA VAL A 308 -33.19 -2.02 19.10
C VAL A 308 -33.74 -0.90 19.98
N SER A 309 -32.89 -0.33 20.84
CA SER A 309 -33.21 0.89 21.56
C SER A 309 -33.60 1.94 20.53
N GLN A 310 -34.89 2.29 20.49
CA GLN A 310 -35.31 3.52 19.83
C GLN A 310 -34.43 4.66 20.39
N PRO A 311 -33.84 5.51 19.54
CA PRO A 311 -33.10 6.67 20.03
C PRO A 311 -34.03 7.48 20.94
N LYS A 312 -33.54 7.81 22.14
CA LYS A 312 -34.28 8.70 23.03
C LYS A 312 -34.50 10.02 22.28
N SER A 313 -35.62 10.68 22.53
CA SER A 313 -36.10 11.89 21.82
C SER A 313 -35.10 13.06 21.69
N ASP A 314 -33.93 12.98 22.35
CA ASP A 314 -32.91 14.03 22.41
C ASP A 314 -31.59 13.63 21.69
N GLU A 315 -31.52 12.45 21.07
CA GLU A 315 -30.31 11.99 20.36
C GLU A 315 -30.28 12.53 18.92
N ILE A 316 -29.17 13.19 18.57
CA ILE A 316 -28.94 13.66 17.19
C ILE A 316 -28.38 12.52 16.35
N PRO A 317 -28.96 12.24 15.17
CA PRO A 317 -28.39 11.28 14.25
C PRO A 317 -27.02 11.75 13.77
N ILE A 318 -26.00 10.92 13.97
CA ILE A 318 -24.63 11.21 13.52
C ILE A 318 -24.31 10.52 12.20
N SER A 319 -23.33 11.05 11.48
CA SER A 319 -22.70 10.38 10.34
C SER A 319 -21.20 10.60 10.36
N ILE A 320 -20.44 9.65 9.81
CA ILE A 320 -18.99 9.76 9.69
C ILE A 320 -18.65 9.76 8.21
N THR A 321 -18.06 10.87 7.76
CA THR A 321 -17.66 11.05 6.36
C THR A 321 -16.14 10.98 6.28
N VAL A 322 -15.62 9.84 5.84
CA VAL A 322 -14.19 9.62 5.62
C VAL A 322 -13.95 9.11 4.20
N PRO A 323 -12.83 9.48 3.56
CA PRO A 323 -12.46 8.92 2.27
C PRO A 323 -12.24 7.41 2.40
N SER A 324 -12.40 6.68 1.29
CA SER A 324 -11.94 5.30 1.20
C SER A 324 -10.45 5.24 1.56
N GLY A 325 -10.06 4.29 2.39
CA GLY A 325 -8.67 4.13 2.80
C GLY A 325 -8.47 2.93 3.71
N SER A 326 -7.38 2.90 4.48
CA SER A 326 -6.94 1.70 5.20
C SER A 326 -7.70 1.43 6.51
N PHE A 327 -9.01 1.23 6.42
CA PHE A 327 -9.85 0.76 7.52
C PHE A 327 -10.98 -0.15 7.02
N LYS A 328 -11.49 -0.99 7.92
CA LYS A 328 -12.71 -1.78 7.72
C LYS A 328 -13.80 -1.25 8.65
N ARG A 329 -14.98 -0.97 8.10
CA ARG A 329 -16.19 -0.68 8.90
C ARG A 329 -16.92 -1.98 9.18
N LEU A 330 -17.28 -2.25 10.43
CA LEU A 330 -18.14 -3.39 10.76
C LEU A 330 -19.59 -3.05 10.38
N LYS A 331 -20.28 -4.02 9.78
CA LYS A 331 -21.67 -3.87 9.36
C LYS A 331 -22.54 -3.63 10.61
N ASP A 332 -23.45 -2.66 10.53
CA ASP A 332 -24.44 -2.32 11.56
C ASP A 332 -23.89 -1.63 12.84
N GLU A 333 -22.62 -1.23 12.86
CA GLU A 333 -22.02 -0.46 13.98
C GLU A 333 -21.23 0.78 13.49
N PHE A 334 -21.10 1.80 14.35
CA PHE A 334 -20.11 2.88 14.19
C PHE A 334 -18.71 2.41 14.63
N THR A 335 -18.36 1.15 14.33
CA THR A 335 -17.09 0.53 14.67
C THR A 335 -16.17 0.51 13.45
N PHE A 336 -15.00 1.13 13.59
CA PHE A 336 -13.98 1.25 12.56
C PHE A 336 -12.68 0.57 13.01
N ILE A 337 -12.17 -0.34 12.19
CA ILE A 337 -10.94 -1.10 12.45
C ILE A 337 -9.87 -0.61 11.50
N SER A 338 -8.80 -0.01 12.02
CA SER A 338 -7.64 0.35 11.21
C SER A 338 -6.89 -0.89 10.75
N ILE A 339 -6.56 -0.99 9.46
CA ILE A 339 -5.77 -2.13 8.91
C ILE A 339 -4.29 -1.78 8.74
N ASN A 340 -3.94 -0.50 8.59
CA ASN A 340 -2.54 -0.04 8.48
C ASN A 340 -2.16 0.94 9.60
N ARG A 341 -0.85 1.02 9.87
CA ARG A 341 -0.24 2.02 10.75
C ARG A 341 -0.08 3.36 10.03
N GLU A 342 -1.14 4.16 10.03
CA GLU A 342 -1.10 5.55 9.60
C GLU A 342 -2.09 6.39 10.43
N ASN A 343 -1.87 7.70 10.49
CA ASN A 343 -2.81 8.61 11.15
C ASN A 343 -4.12 8.67 10.38
N LYS A 344 -5.24 8.59 11.09
CA LYS A 344 -6.58 8.68 10.51
C LYS A 344 -7.44 9.60 11.35
N THR A 345 -8.14 10.50 10.68
CA THR A 345 -9.13 11.38 11.29
C THR A 345 -10.50 10.94 10.81
N PHE A 346 -11.42 10.72 11.75
CA PHE A 346 -12.81 10.36 11.48
C PHE A 346 -13.73 11.50 11.92
N PRO A 347 -14.10 12.43 11.00
CA PRO A 347 -15.00 13.53 11.34
C PRO A 347 -16.40 12.99 11.65
N ILE A 348 -16.98 13.45 12.76
CA ILE A 348 -18.36 13.13 13.18
C ILE A 348 -19.25 14.33 12.85
N ASN A 349 -20.25 14.12 12.00
CA ASN A 349 -21.28 15.08 11.61
C ASN A 349 -22.55 14.84 12.44
N PRO A 350 -23.44 15.85 12.62
CA PRO A 350 -23.45 17.17 11.96
C PRO A 350 -22.53 18.22 12.59
N THR A 351 -22.24 19.29 11.84
CA THR A 351 -21.58 20.49 12.40
C THR A 351 -22.47 21.12 13.46
N ILE A 352 -21.92 21.27 14.66
CA ILE A 352 -22.57 21.96 15.76
C ILE A 352 -22.22 23.46 15.70
N THR A 353 -23.21 24.35 15.73
CA THR A 353 -22.99 25.81 15.60
C THR A 353 -23.53 26.65 16.76
N ASN A 354 -24.48 26.11 17.52
CA ASN A 354 -25.13 26.67 18.69
C ASN A 354 -25.34 25.56 19.74
N GLY A 355 -25.82 25.87 20.94
CA GLY A 355 -26.22 24.88 21.93
C GLY A 355 -25.08 24.19 22.69
N ILE A 356 -25.47 23.24 23.53
CA ILE A 356 -24.57 22.39 24.32
C ILE A 356 -24.80 20.94 23.90
N TYR A 357 -23.74 20.26 23.46
CA TYR A 357 -23.82 18.89 22.96
C TYR A 357 -22.74 18.02 23.58
N LYS A 358 -23.09 16.75 23.81
CA LYS A 358 -22.20 15.73 24.36
C LYS A 358 -22.06 14.59 23.34
N CYS A 359 -20.82 14.17 23.09
CA CYS A 359 -20.50 13.03 22.25
C CYS A 359 -19.71 12.01 23.09
N ASP A 360 -20.22 10.79 23.16
CA ASP A 360 -19.61 9.70 23.92
C ASP A 360 -18.93 8.73 22.95
N ILE A 361 -17.65 8.43 23.19
CA ILE A 361 -16.80 7.64 22.29
C ILE A 361 -16.09 6.57 23.10
N LYS A 362 -16.23 5.31 22.68
CA LYS A 362 -15.58 4.16 23.32
C LYS A 362 -14.34 3.73 22.56
N PHE A 363 -13.22 3.58 23.26
CA PHE A 363 -11.98 3.05 22.69
C PHE A 363 -11.88 1.53 22.91
N ASN A 364 -12.32 0.73 21.93
CA ASN A 364 -12.30 -0.74 22.05
C ASN A 364 -10.89 -1.34 22.11
N LYS A 365 -9.93 -0.71 21.42
CA LYS A 365 -8.50 -1.03 21.35
C LYS A 365 -7.74 0.30 21.22
N HIS A 366 -6.91 0.66 22.17
CA HIS A 366 -6.11 1.87 22.17
C HIS A 366 -4.79 1.63 21.45
N GLY A 367 -4.39 2.64 20.67
CA GLY A 367 -3.06 2.80 20.11
C GLY A 367 -2.63 4.23 20.38
N GLN A 368 -2.07 4.91 19.39
CA GLN A 368 -1.99 6.38 19.42
C GLN A 368 -3.32 6.98 18.96
N THR A 369 -4.29 7.02 19.87
CA THR A 369 -5.67 7.44 19.62
C THR A 369 -6.00 8.71 20.39
N GLY A 370 -6.82 9.55 19.79
CA GLY A 370 -7.26 10.79 20.40
C GLY A 370 -8.65 11.17 19.96
N VAL A 371 -9.25 12.05 20.76
CA VAL A 371 -10.57 12.61 20.51
C VAL A 371 -10.50 14.12 20.63
N GLY A 372 -11.30 14.85 19.86
CA GLY A 372 -11.17 16.28 19.82
C GLY A 372 -12.26 17.00 19.05
N VAL A 373 -12.07 18.31 18.91
CA VAL A 373 -12.89 19.19 18.10
C VAL A 373 -12.07 19.76 16.96
N MET A 374 -12.68 19.90 15.81
CA MET A 374 -12.07 20.49 14.62
C MET A 374 -13.02 21.50 13.99
N LYS A 375 -12.45 22.47 13.28
CA LYS A 375 -13.25 23.45 12.53
C LYS A 375 -14.07 22.77 11.44
N SER A 376 -15.32 23.21 11.28
CA SER A 376 -16.22 22.69 10.24
C SER A 376 -15.61 22.81 8.85
N GLY A 377 -15.76 21.77 8.04
CA GLY A 377 -15.26 21.73 6.66
C GLY A 377 -13.75 21.50 6.53
N LEU A 378 -13.01 21.39 7.64
CA LEU A 378 -11.61 21.03 7.59
C LEU A 378 -11.46 19.58 7.10
N PHE A 379 -10.68 19.37 6.05
CA PHE A 379 -10.35 18.04 5.54
C PHE A 379 -8.92 17.68 5.92
N ILE A 380 -8.74 16.56 6.62
CA ILE A 380 -7.43 16.05 7.03
C ILE A 380 -7.21 14.70 6.33
N PRO A 381 -6.32 14.64 5.31
CA PRO A 381 -6.00 13.39 4.62
C PRO A 381 -5.41 12.35 5.57
N PHE A 382 -5.61 11.06 5.27
CA PHE A 382 -4.89 9.99 5.97
C PHE A 382 -3.37 10.14 5.83
N GLY A 383 -2.66 9.68 6.86
CA GLY A 383 -1.22 9.90 7.03
C GLY A 383 -0.85 11.28 7.59
N LYS A 384 -1.79 12.24 7.66
CA LYS A 384 -1.60 13.53 8.32
C LYS A 384 -2.18 13.52 9.73
N THR A 385 -1.66 14.37 10.60
CA THR A 385 -2.03 14.44 12.02
C THR A 385 -2.63 15.79 12.37
N THR A 386 -3.58 15.80 13.32
CA THR A 386 -4.23 17.01 13.83
C THR A 386 -3.29 17.89 14.63
N ASN A 387 -2.17 17.37 15.14
CA ASN A 387 -1.27 18.09 16.04
C ASN A 387 -0.06 18.76 15.36
N LYS A 388 0.02 18.75 14.02
CA LYS A 388 1.08 19.42 13.24
C LYS A 388 0.52 20.42 12.22
N PRO A 389 1.31 21.38 11.72
CA PRO A 389 0.88 22.25 10.64
C PRO A 389 0.57 21.44 9.37
N PRO A 390 -0.39 21.89 8.54
CA PRO A 390 -1.20 23.10 8.71
C PRO A 390 -2.43 22.93 9.63
N PHE A 391 -2.72 21.74 10.13
CA PHE A 391 -4.01 21.40 10.74
C PHE A 391 -4.16 21.78 12.22
N CYS A 392 -3.04 21.88 12.94
CA CYS A 392 -3.03 22.10 14.38
C CYS A 392 -3.65 23.42 14.87
N ASN A 393 -3.82 24.40 13.98
CA ASN A 393 -4.42 25.69 14.30
C ASN A 393 -5.96 25.64 14.27
N ASP A 394 -6.54 24.63 13.63
CA ASP A 394 -7.98 24.45 13.48
C ASP A 394 -8.49 23.20 14.22
N CYS A 395 -7.66 22.61 15.08
CA CYS A 395 -7.96 21.39 15.85
C CYS A 395 -7.56 21.54 17.33
N VAL A 396 -8.35 20.92 18.21
CA VAL A 396 -7.99 20.63 19.59
C VAL A 396 -8.18 19.13 19.82
N SER A 397 -7.19 18.42 20.35
CA SER A 397 -7.27 16.97 20.54
C SER A 397 -6.68 16.52 21.88
N LEU A 398 -7.39 15.68 22.61
CA LEU A 398 -6.93 14.93 23.77
C LEU A 398 -6.50 13.53 23.33
N PHE A 399 -5.28 13.12 23.67
CA PHE A 399 -4.71 11.81 23.33
C PHE A 399 -4.70 10.86 24.54
N GLU A 400 -4.48 9.56 24.29
CA GLU A 400 -4.54 8.51 25.34
C GLU A 400 -3.63 8.79 26.54
N SER A 401 -2.52 9.51 26.31
CA SER A 401 -1.58 9.91 27.36
C SER A 401 -2.05 11.08 28.23
N GLY A 402 -3.29 11.56 28.10
CA GLY A 402 -3.84 12.72 28.81
C GLY A 402 -3.34 14.07 28.29
N ASN A 403 -2.59 14.07 27.18
CA ASN A 403 -2.04 15.28 26.60
C ASN A 403 -3.06 15.94 25.66
N VAL A 404 -3.26 17.24 25.85
CA VAL A 404 -4.08 18.09 24.97
C VAL A 404 -3.17 18.83 24.00
N TRP A 405 -3.50 18.76 22.71
CA TRP A 405 -2.84 19.49 21.65
C TRP A 405 -3.74 20.59 21.10
N HIS A 406 -3.22 21.80 21.00
CA HIS A 406 -3.89 22.96 20.41
C HIS A 406 -2.85 23.96 19.90
N ASN A 407 -3.06 24.52 18.70
CA ASN A 407 -2.12 25.46 18.05
C ASN A 407 -0.69 24.92 18.03
N CYS A 408 -0.54 23.64 17.67
CA CYS A 408 0.73 22.91 17.64
C CYS A 408 1.47 22.78 18.98
N ASN A 409 0.84 23.17 20.09
CA ASN A 409 1.42 23.08 21.44
C ASN A 409 0.82 21.90 22.20
N LYS A 410 1.69 21.20 22.94
CA LYS A 410 1.32 20.08 23.81
C LYS A 410 1.20 20.58 25.25
N ASN A 411 0.03 20.37 25.85
CA ASN A 411 -0.22 20.64 27.26
C ASN A 411 -0.54 19.31 27.97
N GLY A 412 0.22 18.99 29.02
CA GLY A 412 -0.03 17.81 29.87
C GLY A 412 -0.86 18.14 31.11
N GLY A 413 -1.05 17.12 31.96
CA GLY A 413 -1.68 17.28 33.28
C GLY A 413 -3.07 16.66 33.41
N ASN A 414 -3.68 16.19 32.32
CA ASN A 414 -4.91 15.40 32.41
C ASN A 414 -4.59 13.93 32.63
N GLN A 415 -5.55 13.19 33.18
CA GLN A 415 -5.50 11.75 33.25
C GLN A 415 -5.59 11.16 31.83
N GLY A 416 -4.82 10.10 31.57
CA GLY A 416 -4.95 9.30 30.36
C GLY A 416 -6.20 8.43 30.35
N PHE A 417 -6.37 7.65 29.29
CA PHE A 417 -7.46 6.69 29.14
C PHE A 417 -6.98 5.41 28.45
N ASP A 418 -7.61 4.29 28.76
CA ASP A 418 -7.19 2.93 28.42
C ASP A 418 -8.23 2.17 27.55
N ASP A 419 -7.93 0.91 27.26
CA ASP A 419 -8.84 -0.03 26.56
C ASP A 419 -10.18 -0.16 27.28
N GLY A 420 -11.26 0.13 26.56
CA GLY A 420 -12.63 -0.02 27.04
C GLY A 420 -13.24 1.26 27.60
N ASP A 421 -12.43 2.28 27.88
CA ASP A 421 -12.89 3.56 28.43
C ASP A 421 -13.85 4.29 27.48
N ILE A 422 -14.80 5.02 28.05
CA ILE A 422 -15.73 5.89 27.34
C ILE A 422 -15.34 7.34 27.62
N ILE A 423 -14.87 8.04 26.59
CA ILE A 423 -14.55 9.45 26.65
C ILE A 423 -15.72 10.27 26.14
N SER A 424 -16.16 11.22 26.96
CA SER A 424 -17.16 12.21 26.58
C SER A 424 -16.50 13.52 26.21
N ILE A 425 -16.87 14.08 25.06
CA ILE A 425 -16.62 15.49 24.75
C ILE A 425 -17.93 16.24 24.83
N GLN A 426 -18.00 17.25 25.70
CA GLN A 426 -19.07 18.23 25.72
C GLN A 426 -18.58 19.56 25.14
N VAL A 427 -19.27 20.07 24.13
CA VAL A 427 -19.04 21.40 23.57
C VAL A 427 -20.14 22.35 23.99
N ASN A 428 -19.78 23.57 24.38
CA ASN A 428 -20.70 24.67 24.62
C ASN A 428 -20.44 25.76 23.57
N MET A 429 -21.32 25.83 22.57
CA MET A 429 -21.19 26.78 21.46
C MET A 429 -21.81 28.14 21.77
N ASP A 430 -22.58 28.23 22.86
CA ASP A 430 -23.25 29.46 23.32
C ASP A 430 -22.37 30.30 24.26
N SER A 431 -21.32 29.70 24.86
CA SER A 431 -20.38 30.44 25.70
C SER A 431 -19.42 31.31 24.89
N LYS A 432 -18.91 32.38 25.52
CA LYS A 432 -17.89 33.29 24.95
C LYS A 432 -16.74 33.47 25.96
N PRO A 433 -15.56 32.87 25.72
CA PRO A 433 -15.22 32.01 24.59
C PRO A 433 -16.02 30.69 24.61
N ARG A 434 -16.17 30.06 23.43
CA ARG A 434 -16.74 28.71 23.32
C ARG A 434 -15.87 27.72 24.08
N THR A 435 -16.47 26.75 24.76
CA THR A 435 -15.73 25.79 25.57
C THR A 435 -15.92 24.35 25.10
N GLY A 436 -14.91 23.53 25.34
CA GLY A 436 -14.95 22.08 25.20
C GLY A 436 -14.46 21.45 26.50
N HIS A 437 -15.22 20.50 27.03
CA HIS A 437 -14.90 19.75 28.24
C HIS A 437 -14.82 18.27 27.90
N CYS A 438 -13.69 17.64 28.24
CA CYS A 438 -13.53 16.19 28.09
C CYS A 438 -13.68 15.53 29.45
N PHE A 439 -14.45 14.45 29.52
CA PHE A 439 -14.64 13.64 30.72
C PHE A 439 -14.19 12.21 30.41
N ASN A 440 -13.38 11.62 31.29
CA ASN A 440 -13.15 10.18 31.27
C ASN A 440 -14.20 9.52 32.15
N ASN A 441 -15.10 8.74 31.54
CA ASN A 441 -16.13 8.00 32.27
C ASN A 441 -15.69 6.54 32.38
N ASN A 442 -15.02 6.22 33.49
CA ASN A 442 -14.63 4.86 33.85
C ASN A 442 -15.79 4.06 34.44
#